data_AF-A0A535KXM5-F1
#
_entry.id   AF-A0A535KXM5-F1
#
_cell.length_a   1.000
_cell.length_b   1.000
_cell.length_c   1.000
_cell.angle_alpha   90.00
_cell.angle_beta   90.00
_cell.angle_gamma   90.00
#
_symmetry.space_group_name_H-M   'P 1'
#
loop_
_entity.id
_entity.type
_entity.pdbx_description
1 polymer ?
#
loop_
_entity_poly.entity_id
_entity_poly.type
_entity_poly.pdbx_seq_one_letter_code
_entity_poly.pdbx_strand_id
1 'polypeptide(L)'
;MAESDEAFGAYVGHDEPSNLFYSNIPGSGNQMRWHLKLPTDPHTGQGEVPRSDKKSFNFQLHPAFWFGMAMCDTQSDPNPGNRVACTPDSNSNIFDNPDPTAPDSISKHPGTAFMEMQFYPPGWVAWPAARVAGGTSCDARKWCAALNIDSLSRDPINGTLLNPTCQAITGLEYVNFAFITKNGRTQAPPNPVNSTLTTFTPDPKKDLFMNSGDNLLVTLRDTEHGLRIDIQDQTTGEHGFMTTSAKNGFGQVQYAPTGTSCNNLPYDFHPMYSTSSPHTRVPWAAHSYNIAFSDEIGHFDYCTGSTPIPATEFGVDPTTGNPISCPTGNFEGVK
;
A
#
# COMPACT_ATOMS: atom_id res chain seq x y z
N MET A 1 2.97 -11.02 10.35
CA MET A 1 1.96 -10.84 11.41
C MET A 1 1.68 -12.24 11.98
N ALA A 2 1.42 -12.39 13.27
CA ALA A 2 0.94 -13.69 13.77
C ALA A 2 -0.46 -13.92 13.17
N GLU A 3 -0.74 -15.14 12.73
CA GLU A 3 -2.09 -15.51 12.32
C GLU A 3 -3.02 -15.26 13.52
N SER A 4 -4.18 -14.66 13.29
CA SER A 4 -5.07 -14.22 14.37
C SER A 4 -5.45 -15.35 15.33
N ASP A 5 -5.58 -16.58 14.81
CA ASP A 5 -5.81 -17.78 15.62
C ASP A 5 -4.66 -18.10 16.58
N GLU A 6 -3.42 -17.83 16.20
CA GLU A 6 -2.24 -18.06 17.04
C GLU A 6 -2.15 -17.03 18.18
N ALA A 7 -2.51 -15.77 17.90
CA ALA A 7 -2.45 -14.69 18.87
C ALA A 7 -3.65 -14.66 19.82
N PHE A 8 -4.84 -14.97 19.31
CA PHE A 8 -6.10 -14.75 20.03
C PHE A 8 -6.96 -16.02 20.20
N GLY A 9 -6.56 -17.16 19.62
CA GLY A 9 -7.34 -18.40 19.66
C GLY A 9 -8.62 -18.38 18.80
N ALA A 10 -8.82 -17.33 18.02
CA ALA A 10 -9.92 -17.15 17.08
C ALA A 10 -9.55 -16.12 16.02
N TYR A 11 -10.28 -16.12 14.90
CA TYR A 11 -10.12 -15.14 13.84
C TYR A 11 -10.51 -13.74 14.31
N VAL A 12 -9.60 -12.77 14.16
CA VAL A 12 -9.78 -11.38 14.62
C VAL A 12 -9.66 -10.41 13.45
N GLY A 13 -10.59 -10.54 12.49
CA GLY A 13 -11.08 -9.46 11.61
C GLY A 13 -10.10 -8.65 10.76
N HIS A 14 -8.80 -8.97 10.72
CA HIS A 14 -7.87 -8.42 9.74
C HIS A 14 -8.20 -9.07 8.39
N ASP A 15 -8.84 -8.30 7.53
CA ASP A 15 -9.29 -8.70 6.20
C ASP A 15 -9.01 -7.53 5.24
N GLU A 16 -8.94 -7.83 3.95
CA GLU A 16 -8.82 -6.81 2.92
C GLU A 16 -9.85 -7.06 1.80
N PRO A 17 -11.16 -6.90 2.06
CA PRO A 17 -12.20 -7.17 1.07
C PRO A 17 -12.05 -6.31 -0.19
N SER A 18 -12.12 -6.97 -1.35
CA SER A 18 -11.86 -6.30 -2.63
C SER A 18 -13.00 -6.45 -3.64
N ASN A 19 -13.23 -5.37 -4.40
CA ASN A 19 -14.06 -5.34 -5.59
C ASN A 19 -13.18 -5.40 -6.84
N LEU A 20 -13.43 -6.39 -7.70
CA LEU A 20 -12.64 -6.64 -8.90
C LEU A 20 -13.36 -6.14 -10.15
N PHE A 21 -12.64 -5.45 -11.03
CA PHE A 21 -13.21 -4.87 -12.24
C PHE A 21 -12.65 -5.57 -13.47
N TYR A 22 -13.49 -6.37 -14.15
CA TYR A 22 -13.10 -7.11 -15.35
C TYR A 22 -13.75 -6.56 -16.61
N SER A 23 -12.95 -6.48 -17.67
CA SER A 23 -13.39 -6.14 -19.02
C SER A 23 -12.32 -6.58 -20.00
N ASN A 24 -12.71 -7.23 -21.10
CA ASN A 24 -11.79 -7.64 -22.16
C ASN A 24 -11.54 -6.54 -23.20
N ILE A 25 -11.94 -5.29 -22.93
CA ILE A 25 -11.69 -4.14 -23.80
C ILE A 25 -10.27 -3.62 -23.52
N PRO A 26 -9.38 -3.53 -24.53
CA PRO A 26 -8.06 -2.92 -24.35
C PRO A 26 -8.15 -1.53 -23.71
N GLY A 27 -7.30 -1.26 -22.73
CA GLY A 27 -7.39 -0.07 -21.87
C GLY A 27 -7.94 -0.37 -20.47
N SER A 28 -8.70 -1.46 -20.30
CA SER A 28 -9.32 -1.78 -19.00
C SER A 28 -8.35 -2.33 -17.96
N GLY A 29 -7.13 -2.69 -18.37
CA GLY A 29 -6.09 -3.21 -17.48
C GLY A 29 -5.05 -2.18 -17.03
N ASN A 30 -5.11 -0.96 -17.55
CA ASN A 30 -4.03 0.03 -17.44
C ASN A 30 -4.49 1.51 -17.44
N GLN A 31 -5.77 1.79 -17.71
CA GLN A 31 -6.31 3.14 -17.69
C GLN A 31 -7.63 3.18 -16.91
N MET A 32 -7.63 3.88 -15.78
CA MET A 32 -8.78 3.94 -14.88
C MET A 32 -9.14 5.37 -14.51
N ARG A 33 -10.43 5.61 -14.27
CA ARG A 33 -10.94 6.85 -13.69
C ARG A 33 -12.02 6.53 -12.67
N TRP A 34 -11.83 7.00 -11.44
CA TRP A 34 -12.72 6.78 -10.32
C TRP A 34 -13.29 8.09 -9.82
N HIS A 35 -14.60 8.13 -9.61
CA HIS A 35 -15.25 9.17 -8.84
C HIS A 35 -15.45 8.64 -7.42
N LEU A 36 -14.77 9.26 -6.46
CA LEU A 36 -14.75 8.84 -5.07
C LEU A 36 -15.28 9.98 -4.21
N LYS A 37 -16.21 9.70 -3.30
CA LYS A 37 -16.50 10.62 -2.21
C LYS A 37 -15.75 10.14 -0.98
N LEU A 38 -14.84 10.95 -0.45
CA LEU A 38 -14.11 10.59 0.76
C LEU A 38 -15.09 10.35 1.92
N PRO A 39 -14.89 9.28 2.71
CA PRO A 39 -15.71 9.04 3.89
C PRO A 39 -15.69 10.20 4.88
N THR A 40 -16.76 10.32 5.65
CA THR A 40 -16.88 11.30 6.74
C THR A 40 -16.91 10.61 8.08
N ASP A 41 -16.20 11.18 9.05
CA ASP A 41 -16.32 10.77 10.45
C ASP A 41 -17.63 11.28 11.07
N PRO A 42 -18.15 10.59 12.09
CA PRO A 42 -19.28 11.08 12.86
C PRO A 42 -18.92 12.39 13.58
N HIS A 43 -19.91 13.28 13.74
CA HIS A 43 -19.72 14.49 14.54
C HIS A 43 -19.43 14.14 16.00
N THR A 44 -18.36 14.73 16.55
CA THR A 44 -18.03 14.67 17.98
C THR A 44 -18.74 15.78 18.75
N GLY A 45 -19.55 15.40 19.74
CA GLY A 45 -19.92 16.32 20.82
C GLY A 45 -18.72 16.60 21.73
N GLN A 46 -18.75 17.70 22.49
CA GLN A 46 -17.75 17.92 23.53
C GLN A 46 -17.78 16.78 24.56
N GLY A 47 -16.64 16.12 24.78
CA GLY A 47 -16.51 15.03 25.76
C GLY A 47 -16.86 13.63 25.22
N GLU A 48 -17.25 13.50 23.95
CA GLU A 48 -17.42 12.19 23.32
C GLU A 48 -16.05 11.68 22.88
N VAL A 49 -15.45 10.81 23.71
CA VAL A 49 -14.37 9.92 23.26
C VAL A 49 -14.97 8.97 22.22
N PRO A 50 -14.22 8.51 21.20
CA PRO A 50 -14.61 7.44 20.27
C PRO A 50 -14.84 6.08 20.97
N ARG A 51 -15.63 6.02 22.04
CA ARG A 51 -15.92 4.81 22.84
C ARG A 51 -17.42 4.55 22.96
N SER A 52 -18.27 5.34 22.30
CA SER A 52 -19.67 4.98 22.21
C SER A 52 -19.80 3.85 21.20
N ASP A 53 -20.48 2.78 21.60
CA ASP A 53 -20.99 1.67 20.79
C ASP A 53 -21.80 2.07 19.53
N LYS A 54 -21.99 3.37 19.30
CA LYS A 54 -22.82 3.96 18.24
C LYS A 54 -22.03 4.73 17.18
N LYS A 55 -20.73 4.93 17.36
CA LYS A 55 -19.90 5.78 16.48
C LYS A 55 -18.52 5.16 16.30
N SER A 56 -18.14 4.90 15.05
CA SER A 56 -16.78 4.55 14.65
C SER A 56 -16.23 5.61 13.71
N PHE A 57 -14.97 5.97 13.90
CA PHE A 57 -14.22 6.87 13.01
C PHE A 57 -13.54 6.04 11.93
N ASN A 58 -13.22 6.65 10.80
CA ASN A 58 -12.59 5.96 9.67
C ASN A 58 -11.29 5.28 10.07
N PHE A 59 -10.44 5.94 10.86
CA PHE A 59 -9.20 5.33 11.33
C PHE A 59 -9.38 4.10 12.24
N GLN A 60 -10.59 3.90 12.79
CA GLN A 60 -10.93 2.73 13.58
C GLN A 60 -11.49 1.59 12.72
N LEU A 61 -11.90 1.90 11.48
CA LEU A 61 -12.48 0.94 10.55
C LEU A 61 -11.42 0.39 9.61
N HIS A 62 -10.52 1.25 9.16
CA HIS A 62 -9.47 0.92 8.20
C HIS A 62 -8.23 1.79 8.41
N PRO A 63 -7.01 1.24 8.33
CA PRO A 63 -5.79 2.03 8.18
C PRO A 63 -5.69 2.71 6.81
N ALA A 64 -6.24 2.09 5.75
CA ALA A 64 -6.30 2.62 4.40
C ALA A 64 -7.30 1.86 3.52
N PHE A 65 -7.78 2.52 2.48
CA PHE A 65 -8.35 1.87 1.29
C PHE A 65 -7.56 2.25 0.05
N TRP A 66 -7.64 1.46 -1.02
CA TRP A 66 -6.88 1.71 -2.25
C TRP A 66 -7.56 1.32 -3.54
N PHE A 67 -7.06 1.92 -4.63
CA PHE A 67 -7.23 1.39 -5.98
C PHE A 67 -5.97 0.64 -6.41
N GLY A 68 -6.16 -0.59 -6.88
CA GLY A 68 -5.11 -1.54 -7.24
C GLY A 68 -4.84 -1.65 -8.74
N MET A 69 -3.59 -1.95 -9.11
CA MET A 69 -3.17 -2.30 -10.48
C MET A 69 -1.93 -3.20 -10.49
N ALA A 70 -1.92 -4.22 -11.34
CA ALA A 70 -0.73 -5.05 -11.58
C ALA A 70 0.29 -4.29 -12.45
N MET A 71 1.54 -4.31 -12.02
CA MET A 71 2.65 -3.56 -12.63
C MET A 71 3.78 -4.51 -13.06
N CYS A 72 4.50 -4.16 -14.12
CA CYS A 72 5.73 -4.85 -14.48
C CYS A 72 6.83 -4.60 -13.43
N ASP A 73 7.45 -5.66 -12.89
CA ASP A 73 8.65 -5.56 -12.06
C ASP A 73 9.67 -6.67 -12.38
N THR A 74 10.81 -6.29 -12.96
CA THR A 74 11.79 -7.27 -13.43
C THR A 74 12.61 -7.93 -12.32
N GLN A 75 12.53 -7.44 -11.08
CA GLN A 75 13.26 -7.95 -9.91
C GLN A 75 12.34 -8.62 -8.88
N SER A 76 11.07 -8.80 -9.22
CA SER A 76 10.06 -9.41 -8.37
C SER A 76 9.70 -10.84 -8.82
N ASP A 77 9.09 -11.59 -7.91
CA ASP A 77 8.47 -12.89 -8.11
C ASP A 77 7.51 -12.86 -9.34
N PRO A 78 7.43 -13.92 -10.17
CA PRO A 78 8.10 -15.22 -10.00
C PRO A 78 9.45 -15.38 -10.69
N ASN A 79 9.83 -14.45 -11.58
CA ASN A 79 11.06 -14.54 -12.36
C ASN A 79 11.95 -13.30 -12.18
N PRO A 80 12.46 -13.06 -10.97
CA PRO A 80 13.29 -11.88 -10.71
C PRO A 80 14.63 -11.96 -11.43
N GLY A 81 15.25 -10.80 -11.66
CA GLY A 81 16.53 -10.69 -12.35
C GLY A 81 16.38 -10.55 -13.88
N ASN A 82 15.26 -10.02 -14.35
CA ASN A 82 14.96 -9.73 -15.76
C ASN A 82 15.11 -10.95 -16.69
N ARG A 83 14.74 -12.14 -16.21
CA ARG A 83 14.85 -13.38 -16.98
C ARG A 83 13.73 -13.54 -17.99
N VAL A 84 12.57 -13.01 -17.67
CA VAL A 84 11.41 -12.92 -18.54
C VAL A 84 11.07 -11.44 -18.67
N ALA A 85 11.05 -10.95 -19.92
CA ALA A 85 10.70 -9.58 -20.20
C ALA A 85 9.21 -9.33 -19.96
N CYS A 86 8.89 -8.24 -19.27
CA CYS A 86 7.53 -7.72 -19.18
C CYS A 86 7.30 -6.73 -20.33
N THR A 87 6.26 -6.94 -21.14
CA THR A 87 5.86 -5.98 -22.18
C THR A 87 4.75 -5.10 -21.60
N PRO A 88 4.97 -3.80 -21.33
CA PRO A 88 3.93 -2.93 -20.77
C PRO A 88 2.59 -3.03 -21.51
N ASP A 89 1.49 -2.86 -20.79
CA ASP A 89 0.14 -2.75 -21.36
C ASP A 89 -0.28 -3.94 -22.23
N SER A 90 0.22 -5.15 -21.96
CA SER A 90 0.07 -6.29 -22.86
C SER A 90 -0.40 -7.58 -22.18
N ASN A 91 -1.42 -8.21 -22.77
CA ASN A 91 -1.85 -9.54 -22.37
C ASN A 91 -0.88 -10.65 -22.82
N SER A 92 0.17 -10.33 -23.58
CA SER A 92 1.26 -11.29 -23.83
C SER A 92 2.01 -11.68 -22.57
N ASN A 93 1.81 -10.94 -21.46
CA ASN A 93 2.36 -11.24 -20.16
C ASN A 93 1.53 -12.27 -19.37
N ILE A 94 0.41 -12.77 -19.90
CA ILE A 94 -0.42 -13.78 -19.23
C ILE A 94 0.25 -15.15 -19.39
N PHE A 95 0.77 -15.65 -18.28
CA PHE A 95 1.34 -16.98 -18.12
C PHE A 95 0.77 -17.60 -16.84
N ASP A 96 -0.39 -18.24 -16.91
CA ASP A 96 -1.09 -18.77 -15.73
C ASP A 96 -1.32 -20.28 -15.80
N ASN A 97 -0.73 -20.94 -16.80
CA ASN A 97 -0.85 -22.38 -16.98
C ASN A 97 0.04 -23.13 -15.96
N PRO A 98 -0.53 -24.05 -15.15
CA PRO A 98 0.26 -24.80 -14.17
C PRO A 98 1.15 -25.88 -14.81
N ASP A 99 0.94 -26.25 -16.08
CA ASP A 99 1.82 -27.19 -16.79
C ASP A 99 3.17 -26.53 -17.11
N PRO A 100 4.32 -27.02 -16.59
CA PRO A 100 5.64 -26.46 -16.84
C PRO A 100 6.09 -26.55 -18.31
N THR A 101 5.51 -27.46 -19.08
CA THR A 101 5.87 -27.67 -20.49
C THR A 101 5.10 -26.76 -21.44
N ALA A 102 4.00 -26.16 -20.97
CA ALA A 102 3.16 -25.29 -21.78
C ALA A 102 3.91 -24.00 -22.21
N PRO A 103 3.59 -23.44 -23.38
CA PRO A 103 4.18 -22.18 -23.82
C PRO A 103 3.85 -21.03 -22.85
N ASP A 104 2.65 -21.03 -22.26
CA ASP A 104 2.09 -20.06 -21.31
C ASP A 104 2.21 -20.51 -19.85
N SER A 105 3.17 -21.39 -19.54
CA SER A 105 3.44 -21.85 -18.17
C SER A 105 3.72 -20.68 -17.21
N ILE A 106 3.14 -20.73 -16.00
CA ILE A 106 3.41 -19.78 -14.89
C ILE A 106 4.89 -19.64 -14.56
N SER A 107 5.69 -20.68 -14.80
CA SER A 107 7.15 -20.64 -14.66
C SER A 107 7.83 -19.62 -15.57
N LYS A 108 7.14 -19.12 -16.60
CA LYS A 108 7.58 -18.12 -17.57
C LYS A 108 6.86 -16.78 -17.40
N HIS A 109 6.12 -16.58 -16.32
CA HIS A 109 5.46 -15.29 -16.04
C HIS A 109 6.51 -14.21 -15.73
N PRO A 110 6.43 -13.00 -16.32
CA PRO A 110 7.32 -11.90 -15.95
C PRO A 110 7.20 -11.56 -14.46
N GLY A 111 8.28 -11.05 -13.87
CA GLY A 111 8.19 -10.52 -12.50
C GLY A 111 7.13 -9.42 -12.40
N THR A 112 6.41 -9.39 -11.29
CA THR A 112 5.22 -8.54 -11.13
C THR A 112 5.26 -7.77 -9.81
N ALA A 113 4.75 -6.55 -9.82
CA ALA A 113 4.47 -5.75 -8.63
C ALA A 113 2.98 -5.43 -8.55
N PHE A 114 2.50 -5.06 -7.37
CA PHE A 114 1.13 -4.57 -7.18
C PHE A 114 1.16 -3.12 -6.72
N MET A 115 0.48 -2.24 -7.45
CA MET A 115 0.37 -0.83 -7.10
C MET A 115 -0.89 -0.61 -6.31
N GLU A 116 -0.76 0.04 -5.15
CA GLU A 116 -1.86 0.48 -4.31
C GLU A 116 -1.86 2.00 -4.19
N MET A 117 -2.87 2.62 -4.78
CA MET A 117 -3.14 4.04 -4.58
C MET A 117 -3.95 4.20 -3.29
N GLN A 118 -3.25 4.22 -2.16
CA GLN A 118 -3.82 4.24 -0.81
C GLN A 118 -4.28 5.64 -0.38
N PHE A 119 -5.38 5.68 0.37
CA PHE A 119 -5.94 6.87 1.02
C PHE A 119 -6.02 6.61 2.53
N TYR A 120 -5.43 7.53 3.31
CA TYR A 120 -5.33 7.35 4.75
C TYR A 120 -6.29 8.28 5.50
N PRO A 121 -7.10 7.75 6.43
CA PRO A 121 -8.04 8.54 7.20
C PRO A 121 -7.33 9.48 8.18
N PRO A 122 -7.96 10.61 8.54
CA PRO A 122 -7.44 11.48 9.58
C PRO A 122 -7.65 10.92 10.99
N GLY A 123 -6.94 11.49 11.95
CA GLY A 123 -7.29 11.38 13.37
C GLY A 123 -6.59 10.28 14.19
N TRP A 124 -5.83 9.40 13.54
CA TRP A 124 -4.94 8.45 14.25
C TRP A 124 -3.54 9.06 14.49
N VAL A 125 -2.62 8.24 15.00
CA VAL A 125 -1.24 8.66 15.25
C VAL A 125 -0.57 8.96 13.91
N ALA A 126 -0.04 10.17 13.79
CA ALA A 126 0.58 10.61 12.57
C ALA A 126 1.99 10.04 12.39
N TRP A 127 2.41 9.90 11.14
CA TRP A 127 3.82 9.69 10.82
C TRP A 127 4.69 10.86 11.31
N PRO A 128 5.92 10.62 11.81
CA PRO A 128 6.61 9.32 11.90
C PRO A 128 6.29 8.50 13.15
N ALA A 129 5.54 9.05 14.11
CA ALA A 129 5.24 8.36 15.37
C ALA A 129 4.52 7.01 15.15
N ALA A 130 3.73 6.92 14.08
CA ALA A 130 3.17 5.68 13.51
C ALA A 130 4.15 4.49 13.45
N ARG A 131 5.42 4.71 13.10
CA ARG A 131 6.47 3.66 13.05
C ARG A 131 6.63 2.91 14.37
N VAL A 132 6.40 3.63 15.46
CA VAL A 132 6.67 3.17 16.82
C VAL A 132 5.37 2.86 17.53
N ALA A 133 4.34 3.69 17.37
CA ALA A 133 3.08 3.62 18.10
C ALA A 133 1.98 2.80 17.39
N GLY A 134 2.18 2.47 16.11
CA GLY A 134 1.10 2.08 15.21
C GLY A 134 0.31 3.31 14.72
N GLY A 135 -0.28 3.21 13.53
CA GLY A 135 -1.13 4.24 12.91
C GLY A 135 -0.69 4.63 11.50
N THR A 136 -1.58 5.26 10.74
CA THR A 136 -1.35 5.58 9.32
C THR A 136 -1.76 7.00 8.92
N SER A 137 -2.36 7.78 9.82
CA SER A 137 -2.88 9.11 9.50
C SER A 137 -1.77 10.11 9.12
N CYS A 138 -2.10 11.06 8.25
CA CYS A 138 -1.19 12.17 7.93
C CYS A 138 -1.48 13.44 8.73
N ASP A 139 -2.72 13.65 9.14
CA ASP A 139 -3.18 14.83 9.85
C ASP A 139 -4.35 14.47 10.77
N ALA A 140 -4.60 15.32 11.77
CA ALA A 140 -5.69 15.10 12.72
C ALA A 140 -7.09 15.28 12.11
N ARG A 141 -7.21 15.95 10.95
CA ARG A 141 -8.49 16.36 10.34
C ARG A 141 -8.58 16.14 8.83
N LYS A 142 -7.45 15.96 8.16
CA LYS A 142 -7.39 15.80 6.70
C LYS A 142 -6.88 14.44 6.27
N TRP A 143 -7.49 13.94 5.21
CA TRP A 143 -7.01 12.78 4.45
C TRP A 143 -5.75 13.16 3.68
N CYS A 144 -4.93 12.16 3.43
CA CYS A 144 -3.84 12.20 2.47
C CYS A 144 -3.89 10.94 1.62
N ALA A 145 -3.07 10.90 0.57
CA ALA A 145 -2.97 9.73 -0.27
C ALA A 145 -1.51 9.46 -0.66
N ALA A 146 -1.13 8.20 -0.75
CA ALA A 146 0.19 7.77 -1.20
C ALA A 146 0.09 6.62 -2.19
N LEU A 147 1.06 6.60 -3.10
CA LEU A 147 1.27 5.54 -4.05
C LEU A 147 2.25 4.54 -3.44
N ASN A 148 1.81 3.29 -3.33
CA ASN A 148 2.61 2.14 -2.94
C ASN A 148 2.80 1.24 -4.15
N ILE A 149 4.00 0.71 -4.36
CA ILE A 149 4.23 -0.39 -5.32
C ILE A 149 4.98 -1.48 -4.58
N ASP A 150 4.25 -2.54 -4.27
CA ASP A 150 4.69 -3.69 -3.51
C ASP A 150 5.28 -4.73 -4.44
N SER A 151 6.36 -5.35 -3.98
CA SER A 151 7.16 -6.29 -4.76
C SER A 151 7.79 -7.32 -3.85
N LEU A 152 8.02 -8.52 -4.37
CA LEU A 152 8.54 -9.64 -3.59
C LEU A 152 9.83 -10.16 -4.22
N SER A 153 10.97 -9.98 -3.54
CA SER A 153 12.25 -10.54 -3.99
C SER A 153 12.40 -12.01 -3.60
N ARG A 154 11.62 -12.85 -4.26
CA ARG A 154 11.66 -14.32 -4.20
C ARG A 154 11.70 -14.90 -5.60
N ASP A 155 12.48 -15.95 -5.77
CA ASP A 155 12.52 -16.77 -6.99
C ASP A 155 11.98 -18.16 -6.64
N PRO A 156 10.66 -18.37 -6.77
CA PRO A 156 10.06 -19.67 -6.51
C PRO A 156 10.51 -20.74 -7.52
N ILE A 157 11.02 -20.36 -8.69
CA ILE A 157 11.44 -21.30 -9.74
C ILE A 157 12.76 -21.98 -9.39
N ASN A 158 13.73 -21.24 -8.84
CA ASN A 158 15.01 -21.80 -8.39
C ASN A 158 15.10 -21.98 -6.87
N GLY A 159 14.06 -21.63 -6.11
CA GLY A 159 14.02 -21.77 -4.66
C GLY A 159 15.00 -20.84 -3.94
N THR A 160 15.23 -19.63 -4.48
CA THR A 160 16.17 -18.66 -3.93
C THR A 160 15.48 -17.38 -3.44
N LEU A 161 16.10 -16.72 -2.47
CA LEU A 161 15.64 -15.45 -1.91
C LEU A 161 16.67 -14.35 -2.16
N LEU A 162 16.28 -13.09 -1.97
CA LEU A 162 17.21 -11.95 -1.93
C LEU A 162 18.39 -12.23 -0.99
N ASN A 163 19.55 -11.62 -1.20
CA ASN A 163 20.64 -11.77 -0.23
C ASN A 163 20.29 -11.17 1.14
N PRO A 164 20.77 -11.76 2.26
CA PRO A 164 20.46 -11.27 3.62
C PRO A 164 20.87 -9.81 3.86
N THR A 165 21.94 -9.33 3.22
CA THR A 165 22.39 -7.93 3.37
C THR A 165 21.33 -6.94 2.89
N CYS A 166 20.67 -7.23 1.76
CA CYS A 166 19.63 -6.36 1.22
C CYS A 166 18.28 -6.59 1.92
N GLN A 167 17.96 -7.83 2.31
CA GLN A 167 16.78 -8.11 3.14
C GLN A 167 16.79 -7.32 4.46
N ALA A 168 17.95 -7.13 5.08
CA ALA A 168 18.07 -6.33 6.31
C ALA A 168 17.74 -4.84 6.12
N ILE A 169 17.71 -4.35 4.87
CA ILE A 169 17.41 -2.96 4.52
C ILE A 169 15.97 -2.83 4.03
N THR A 170 15.54 -3.70 3.11
CA THR A 170 14.27 -3.55 2.40
C THR A 170 13.19 -4.54 2.83
N GLY A 171 13.56 -5.63 3.50
CA GLY A 171 12.71 -6.82 3.62
C GLY A 171 12.74 -7.69 2.36
N LEU A 172 12.02 -8.82 2.41
CA LEU A 172 11.76 -9.67 1.24
C LEU A 172 10.64 -9.10 0.38
N GLU A 173 9.56 -8.70 1.04
CA GLU A 173 8.52 -7.85 0.49
C GLU A 173 8.91 -6.40 0.77
N TYR A 174 8.91 -5.57 -0.27
CA TYR A 174 9.35 -4.19 -0.19
C TYR A 174 8.44 -3.29 -1.01
N VAL A 175 8.40 -2.03 -0.62
CA VAL A 175 7.48 -1.04 -1.18
C VAL A 175 8.23 0.17 -1.71
N ASN A 176 7.90 0.60 -2.93
CA ASN A 176 8.14 1.99 -3.33
C ASN A 176 7.01 2.85 -2.77
N PHE A 177 7.33 3.91 -2.03
CA PHE A 177 6.33 4.74 -1.34
C PHE A 177 6.48 6.22 -1.72
N ALA A 178 5.39 6.87 -2.13
CA ALA A 178 5.37 8.32 -2.31
C ALA A 178 3.99 8.94 -2.07
N PHE A 179 3.91 9.98 -1.22
CA PHE A 179 2.71 10.80 -1.12
C PHE A 179 2.39 11.49 -2.45
N ILE A 180 1.10 11.66 -2.75
CA ILE A 180 0.66 12.47 -3.88
C ILE A 180 0.97 13.92 -3.58
N THR A 181 1.83 14.53 -4.38
CA THR A 181 2.27 15.91 -4.17
C THR A 181 1.58 16.86 -5.13
N LYS A 182 1.46 18.12 -4.73
CA LYS A 182 0.82 19.19 -5.52
C LYS A 182 1.56 19.46 -6.84
N ASN A 183 2.82 19.05 -6.97
CA ASN A 183 3.66 19.31 -8.14
C ASN A 183 4.22 18.03 -8.79
N GLY A 184 3.83 16.84 -8.32
CA GLY A 184 4.28 15.56 -8.84
C GLY A 184 5.73 15.18 -8.58
N ARG A 185 6.46 15.94 -7.76
CA ARG A 185 7.81 15.58 -7.33
C ARG A 185 7.76 14.82 -6.02
N THR A 186 8.56 13.76 -5.91
CA THR A 186 8.75 13.07 -4.63
C THR A 186 9.41 13.98 -3.61
N GLN A 187 8.96 13.91 -2.35
CA GLN A 187 9.51 14.72 -1.27
C GLN A 187 10.80 14.16 -0.67
N ALA A 188 11.04 12.87 -0.86
CA ALA A 188 12.20 12.08 -0.44
C ALA A 188 12.29 10.85 -1.38
N PRO A 189 13.41 10.10 -1.39
CA PRO A 189 13.55 8.93 -2.24
C PRO A 189 12.39 7.94 -2.02
N PRO A 190 11.62 7.60 -3.06
CA PRO A 190 10.49 6.69 -2.93
C PRO A 190 10.91 5.22 -2.96
N ASN A 191 12.10 4.91 -3.50
CA ASN A 191 12.58 3.55 -3.59
C ASN A 191 12.98 2.99 -2.21
N PRO A 192 12.77 1.69 -1.97
CA PRO A 192 12.97 1.07 -0.66
C PRO A 192 14.43 1.11 -0.18
N VAL A 193 15.40 0.95 -1.09
CA VAL A 193 16.85 0.92 -0.76
C VAL A 193 17.34 2.24 -0.19
N ASN A 194 16.79 3.38 -0.66
CA ASN A 194 17.19 4.72 -0.23
C ASN A 194 16.11 5.43 0.59
N SER A 195 15.04 4.71 0.97
CA SER A 195 13.96 5.28 1.75
C SER A 195 14.48 5.78 3.10
N THR A 196 13.88 6.85 3.59
CA THR A 196 14.22 7.46 4.88
C THR A 196 12.95 7.69 5.68
N LEU A 197 13.07 8.20 6.91
CA LEU A 197 11.89 8.60 7.66
C LEU A 197 11.04 9.66 6.93
N THR A 198 11.70 10.54 6.17
CA THR A 198 11.02 11.56 5.36
C THR A 198 10.20 10.96 4.22
N THR A 199 10.57 9.77 3.70
CA THR A 199 9.76 9.07 2.68
C THR A 199 8.33 8.84 3.17
N PHE A 200 8.18 8.51 4.45
CA PHE A 200 6.90 8.15 5.07
C PHE A 200 6.29 9.24 5.94
N THR A 201 6.89 10.45 6.00
CA THR A 201 6.38 11.55 6.83
C THR A 201 5.77 12.64 5.94
N PRO A 202 4.46 12.89 5.97
CA PRO A 202 3.83 13.83 5.05
C PRO A 202 4.23 15.28 5.34
N ASP A 203 4.35 16.10 4.30
CA ASP A 203 4.66 17.52 4.36
C ASP A 203 3.47 18.34 3.83
N PRO A 204 2.71 19.05 4.69
CA PRO A 204 1.52 19.82 4.28
C PRO A 204 1.80 20.96 3.31
N LYS A 205 3.06 21.33 3.11
CA LYS A 205 3.45 22.32 2.09
C LYS A 205 3.63 21.72 0.71
N LYS A 206 3.84 20.40 0.61
CA LYS A 206 4.13 19.69 -0.65
C LYS A 206 3.01 18.72 -1.03
N ASP A 207 2.47 18.01 -0.06
CA ASP A 207 1.54 16.91 -0.27
C ASP A 207 0.11 17.41 -0.42
N LEU A 208 -0.70 16.64 -1.14
CA LEU A 208 -2.13 16.87 -1.28
C LEU A 208 -2.85 16.37 -0.02
N PHE A 209 -3.52 17.30 0.66
CA PHE A 209 -4.40 17.01 1.79
C PHE A 209 -5.84 17.34 1.40
N MET A 210 -6.77 16.45 1.74
CA MET A 210 -8.19 16.53 1.37
C MET A 210 -9.07 16.47 2.61
N ASN A 211 -10.26 17.05 2.55
CA ASN A 211 -11.20 17.01 3.67
C ASN A 211 -12.11 15.78 3.58
N SER A 212 -12.56 15.31 4.73
CA SER A 212 -13.62 14.31 4.80
C SER A 212 -14.86 14.80 4.06
N GLY A 213 -15.43 13.95 3.20
CA GLY A 213 -16.60 14.27 2.38
C GLY A 213 -16.32 14.92 1.03
N ASP A 214 -15.06 15.24 0.70
CA ASP A 214 -14.69 15.79 -0.61
C ASP A 214 -14.96 14.79 -1.74
N ASN A 215 -15.33 15.29 -2.93
CA ASN A 215 -15.53 14.49 -4.13
C ASN A 215 -14.27 14.53 -4.98
N LEU A 216 -13.64 13.39 -5.17
CA LEU A 216 -12.39 13.24 -5.89
C LEU A 216 -12.62 12.61 -7.26
N LEU A 217 -11.84 13.08 -8.23
CA LEU A 217 -11.60 12.39 -9.48
C LEU A 217 -10.17 11.84 -9.47
N VAL A 218 -10.04 10.51 -9.39
CA VAL A 218 -8.76 9.81 -9.40
C VAL A 218 -8.56 9.21 -10.79
N THR A 219 -7.49 9.56 -11.49
CA THR A 219 -7.18 9.06 -12.84
C THR A 219 -5.83 8.36 -12.83
N LEU A 220 -5.80 7.11 -13.29
CA LEU A 220 -4.60 6.30 -13.50
C LEU A 220 -4.41 6.14 -15.00
N ARG A 221 -3.22 6.44 -15.51
CA ARG A 221 -2.89 6.29 -16.93
C ARG A 221 -1.41 6.05 -17.13
N ASP A 222 -1.07 5.16 -18.04
CA ASP A 222 0.33 4.98 -18.40
C ASP A 222 0.89 6.19 -19.15
N THR A 223 2.22 6.36 -19.07
CA THR A 223 2.97 7.39 -19.81
C THR A 223 4.25 6.80 -20.36
N GLU A 224 5.00 7.56 -21.17
CA GLU A 224 6.32 7.13 -21.65
C GLU A 224 7.30 6.82 -20.49
N HIS A 225 7.09 7.40 -19.30
CA HIS A 225 7.97 7.26 -18.14
C HIS A 225 7.24 6.64 -16.94
N GLY A 226 6.37 5.67 -17.19
CA GLY A 226 5.62 4.93 -16.17
C GLY A 226 4.24 5.50 -15.84
N LEU A 227 3.55 4.82 -14.95
CA LEU A 227 2.19 5.13 -14.53
C LEU A 227 2.12 6.51 -13.88
N ARG A 228 1.15 7.29 -14.33
CA ARG A 228 0.78 8.55 -13.72
C ARG A 228 -0.58 8.45 -13.04
N ILE A 229 -0.61 8.95 -11.81
CA ILE A 229 -1.82 9.14 -11.02
C ILE A 229 -2.08 10.63 -10.88
N ASP A 230 -3.29 11.07 -11.21
CA ASP A 230 -3.78 12.42 -10.99
C ASP A 230 -4.99 12.36 -10.03
N ILE A 231 -4.96 13.15 -8.96
CA ILE A 231 -6.09 13.33 -8.03
C ILE A 231 -6.55 14.77 -8.13
N GLN A 232 -7.82 14.96 -8.48
CA GLN A 232 -8.48 16.27 -8.48
C GLN A 232 -9.57 16.26 -7.42
N ASP A 233 -9.47 17.16 -6.46
CA ASP A 233 -10.55 17.43 -5.53
C ASP A 233 -11.56 18.36 -6.21
N GLN A 234 -12.69 17.80 -6.62
CA GLN A 234 -13.76 18.52 -7.31
C GLN A 234 -14.57 19.40 -6.35
N THR A 235 -14.45 19.21 -5.03
CA THR A 235 -15.09 20.06 -4.03
C THR A 235 -14.28 21.34 -3.80
N THR A 236 -12.97 21.23 -3.61
CA THR A 236 -12.11 22.39 -3.27
C THR A 236 -11.37 22.99 -4.46
N GLY A 237 -11.20 22.24 -5.55
CA GLY A 237 -10.38 22.62 -6.70
C GLY A 237 -8.87 22.34 -6.53
N GLU A 238 -8.45 21.81 -5.38
CA GLU A 238 -7.07 21.36 -5.17
C GLU A 238 -6.76 20.13 -6.04
N HIS A 239 -5.48 19.93 -6.37
CA HIS A 239 -5.05 18.78 -7.14
C HIS A 239 -3.61 18.38 -6.78
N GLY A 240 -3.30 17.13 -7.06
CA GLY A 240 -1.97 16.57 -6.94
C GLY A 240 -1.80 15.42 -7.93
N PHE A 241 -0.56 15.04 -8.17
CA PHE A 241 -0.26 13.93 -9.06
C PHE A 241 1.05 13.25 -8.66
N MET A 242 1.33 12.09 -9.24
CA MET A 242 2.60 11.40 -9.12
C MET A 242 2.86 10.58 -10.38
N THR A 243 4.12 10.47 -10.79
CA THR A 243 4.53 9.56 -11.88
C THR A 243 5.61 8.63 -11.35
N THR A 244 5.39 7.33 -11.51
CA THR A 244 6.23 6.23 -11.00
C THR A 244 7.47 6.02 -11.86
N SER A 245 8.21 7.11 -12.09
CA SER A 245 9.36 7.15 -12.98
C SER A 245 10.69 7.06 -12.22
N ALA A 246 11.70 6.51 -12.89
CA ALA A 246 13.10 6.56 -12.49
C ALA A 246 13.56 7.99 -12.20
N LYS A 247 13.12 8.95 -13.02
CA LYS A 247 13.42 10.38 -12.86
C LYS A 247 12.86 10.95 -11.55
N ASN A 248 11.73 10.42 -11.08
CA ASN A 248 11.12 10.81 -9.80
C ASN A 248 11.66 9.98 -8.62
N GLY A 249 12.65 9.13 -8.86
CA GLY A 249 13.37 8.36 -7.85
C GLY A 249 12.83 6.97 -7.57
N PHE A 250 11.79 6.52 -8.29
CA PHE A 250 11.28 5.15 -8.20
C PHE A 250 12.32 4.15 -8.73
N GLY A 251 12.29 2.94 -8.19
CA GLY A 251 13.21 1.90 -8.63
C GLY A 251 12.93 0.53 -8.02
N GLN A 252 13.60 -0.47 -8.58
CA GLN A 252 13.52 -1.86 -8.16
C GLN A 252 14.69 -2.21 -7.24
N VAL A 253 14.45 -3.06 -6.25
CA VAL A 253 15.55 -3.67 -5.49
C VAL A 253 16.24 -4.68 -6.39
N GLN A 254 17.54 -4.54 -6.63
CA GLN A 254 18.26 -5.52 -7.45
C GLN A 254 18.20 -6.92 -6.82
N TYR A 255 17.60 -7.88 -7.54
CA TYR A 255 17.57 -9.26 -7.11
C TYR A 255 18.95 -9.91 -7.31
N ALA A 256 19.70 -10.04 -6.22
CA ALA A 256 21.03 -10.64 -6.21
C ALA A 256 21.13 -11.68 -5.08
N PRO A 257 20.71 -12.94 -5.28
CA PRO A 257 20.61 -13.94 -4.20
C PRO A 257 21.96 -14.29 -3.56
N THR A 258 23.06 -14.17 -4.32
CA THR A 258 24.43 -14.41 -3.85
C THR A 258 25.23 -13.11 -3.64
N GLY A 259 24.58 -11.94 -3.80
CA GLY A 259 25.22 -10.64 -3.64
C GLY A 259 25.49 -10.30 -2.17
N THR A 260 26.32 -9.28 -1.96
CA THR A 260 26.65 -8.74 -0.61
C THR A 260 26.33 -7.25 -0.50
N SER A 261 25.47 -6.74 -1.39
CA SER A 261 25.10 -5.33 -1.51
C SER A 261 23.61 -5.20 -1.77
N CYS A 262 23.07 -4.02 -1.49
CA CYS A 262 21.70 -3.65 -1.78
C CYS A 262 21.69 -2.45 -2.71
N ASN A 263 21.24 -2.64 -3.94
CA ASN A 263 21.30 -1.63 -4.99
C ASN A 263 19.89 -1.29 -5.46
N ASN A 264 19.61 0.01 -5.59
CA ASN A 264 18.44 0.51 -6.30
C ASN A 264 18.71 0.50 -7.80
N LEU A 265 17.80 -0.06 -8.58
CA LEU A 265 17.77 0.05 -10.04
C LEU A 265 16.68 1.07 -10.41
N PRO A 266 17.04 2.28 -10.87
CA PRO A 266 16.04 3.24 -11.32
C PRO A 266 15.13 2.64 -12.39
N TYR A 267 13.82 2.77 -12.22
CA TYR A 267 12.85 2.08 -13.07
C TYR A 267 11.58 2.91 -13.28
N ASP A 268 11.06 2.89 -14.51
CA ASP A 268 9.75 3.43 -14.85
C ASP A 268 8.73 2.29 -14.70
N PHE A 269 7.88 2.35 -13.67
CA PHE A 269 6.87 1.31 -13.44
C PHE A 269 5.69 1.50 -14.38
N HIS A 270 5.43 0.51 -15.22
CA HIS A 270 4.31 0.49 -16.16
C HIS A 270 3.27 -0.58 -15.80
N PRO A 271 1.99 -0.37 -16.13
CA PRO A 271 0.96 -1.40 -16.00
C PRO A 271 1.31 -2.64 -16.81
N MET A 272 0.99 -3.81 -16.27
CA MET A 272 1.36 -5.07 -16.90
C MET A 272 0.44 -5.48 -18.06
N TYR A 273 -0.86 -5.26 -17.93
CA TYR A 273 -1.85 -5.87 -18.80
C TYR A 273 -2.68 -4.85 -19.58
N SER A 274 -3.07 -5.21 -20.82
CA SER A 274 -3.93 -4.37 -21.66
C SER A 274 -5.38 -4.39 -21.20
N THR A 275 -5.81 -5.54 -20.65
CA THR A 275 -7.17 -5.75 -20.15
C THR A 275 -7.15 -6.14 -18.67
N SER A 276 -8.31 -6.19 -18.02
CA SER A 276 -8.47 -6.81 -16.71
C SER A 276 -9.41 -8.00 -16.81
N SER A 277 -8.95 -9.18 -16.40
CA SER A 277 -9.72 -10.43 -16.44
C SER A 277 -9.32 -11.36 -15.29
N PRO A 278 -10.00 -12.51 -15.13
CA PRO A 278 -9.56 -13.53 -14.20
C PRO A 278 -8.16 -14.13 -14.47
N HIS A 279 -7.52 -13.78 -15.59
CA HIS A 279 -6.19 -14.25 -15.98
C HIS A 279 -5.09 -13.20 -15.78
N THR A 280 -5.45 -11.94 -15.53
CA THR A 280 -4.49 -10.85 -15.29
C THR A 280 -4.25 -10.76 -13.79
N ARG A 281 -3.10 -11.26 -13.33
CA ARG A 281 -2.87 -11.62 -11.94
C ARG A 281 -1.50 -11.14 -11.42
N VAL A 282 -1.39 -10.90 -10.12
CA VAL A 282 -0.10 -10.77 -9.41
C VAL A 282 0.12 -12.08 -8.65
N PRO A 283 0.98 -13.01 -9.13
CA PRO A 283 0.98 -14.39 -8.64
C PRO A 283 1.38 -14.59 -7.18
N TRP A 284 2.16 -13.66 -6.62
CA TRP A 284 2.71 -13.77 -5.27
C TRP A 284 1.92 -13.00 -4.20
N ALA A 285 1.15 -12.00 -4.61
CA ALA A 285 0.41 -11.15 -3.70
C ALA A 285 -0.77 -11.92 -3.10
N ALA A 286 -1.10 -11.64 -1.83
CA ALA A 286 -2.32 -12.16 -1.21
C ALA A 286 -3.54 -11.82 -2.07
N HIS A 287 -3.53 -10.60 -2.61
CA HIS A 287 -4.41 -10.14 -3.67
C HIS A 287 -3.87 -10.43 -5.06
N SER A 288 -4.33 -11.54 -5.62
CA SER A 288 -3.80 -12.02 -6.90
C SER A 288 -4.31 -11.27 -8.14
N TYR A 289 -5.06 -10.18 -8.05
CA TYR A 289 -5.79 -9.57 -9.18
C TYR A 289 -5.08 -8.36 -9.84
N ASN A 290 -5.61 -7.87 -10.98
CA ASN A 290 -5.12 -6.65 -11.65
C ASN A 290 -5.84 -5.38 -11.12
N ILE A 291 -7.02 -5.05 -11.66
CA ILE A 291 -7.74 -3.83 -11.30
C ILE A 291 -8.74 -4.09 -10.19
N ALA A 292 -8.56 -3.39 -9.07
CA ALA A 292 -9.44 -3.53 -7.92
C ALA A 292 -9.61 -2.23 -7.13
N PHE A 293 -10.63 -2.24 -6.28
CA PHE A 293 -10.73 -1.39 -5.10
C PHE A 293 -10.71 -2.31 -3.89
N SER A 294 -9.92 -2.01 -2.88
CA SER A 294 -9.86 -2.77 -1.62
C SER A 294 -9.85 -1.82 -0.44
N ASP A 295 -10.28 -2.34 0.72
CA ASP A 295 -10.28 -1.65 2.00
C ASP A 295 -9.58 -2.58 3.00
N GLU A 296 -8.50 -2.14 3.65
CA GLU A 296 -7.88 -2.92 4.72
C GLU A 296 -8.68 -2.67 5.98
N ILE A 297 -9.25 -3.71 6.55
CA ILE A 297 -10.09 -3.61 7.74
C ILE A 297 -9.45 -4.36 8.91
N GLY A 298 -9.95 -4.10 10.11
CA GLY A 298 -9.24 -4.45 11.35
C GLY A 298 -8.23 -3.36 11.71
N HIS A 299 -7.29 -3.63 12.61
CA HIS A 299 -6.25 -2.70 13.10
C HIS A 299 -6.62 -1.76 14.25
N PHE A 300 -7.87 -1.75 14.69
CA PHE A 300 -8.26 -1.01 15.88
C PHE A 300 -9.03 -1.88 16.85
N ASP A 301 -8.58 -1.89 18.10
CA ASP A 301 -9.33 -2.48 19.19
C ASP A 301 -9.34 -1.55 20.42
N TYR A 302 -10.38 -1.68 21.23
CA TYR A 302 -10.50 -0.98 22.50
C TYR A 302 -9.81 -1.75 23.60
N CYS A 303 -9.12 -1.02 24.47
CA CYS A 303 -8.76 -1.57 25.76
C CYS A 303 -9.91 -1.43 26.77
N THR A 304 -10.46 -2.56 27.20
CA THR A 304 -11.58 -2.65 28.14
C THR A 304 -11.12 -3.16 29.50
N GLY A 305 -11.37 -2.38 30.56
CA GLY A 305 -11.13 -2.81 31.95
C GLY A 305 -11.11 -1.63 32.93
N SER A 306 -10.81 -1.93 34.19
CA SER A 306 -10.85 -0.96 35.30
C SER A 306 -9.57 -0.13 35.43
N THR A 307 -8.46 -0.56 34.82
CA THR A 307 -7.20 0.17 34.86
C THR A 307 -7.19 1.27 33.79
N PRO A 308 -7.02 2.54 34.14
CA PRO A 308 -6.94 3.61 33.15
C PRO A 308 -5.77 3.39 32.19
N ILE A 309 -6.00 3.60 30.89
CA ILE A 309 -4.93 3.65 29.90
C ILE A 309 -4.16 4.96 30.15
N PRO A 310 -2.83 4.90 30.37
CA PRO A 310 -2.03 6.11 30.53
C PRO A 310 -2.17 7.01 29.30
N ALA A 311 -2.52 8.29 29.53
CA ALA A 311 -2.47 9.29 28.46
C ALA A 311 -1.01 9.68 28.23
N THR A 312 -0.43 9.21 27.13
CA THR A 312 0.92 9.57 26.71
C THR A 312 0.90 10.29 25.37
N GLU A 313 1.97 11.01 25.06
CA GLU A 313 2.12 11.64 23.75
C GLU A 313 2.14 10.54 22.68
N PHE A 314 1.24 10.61 21.70
CA PHE A 314 1.08 9.65 20.61
C PHE A 314 0.80 8.19 21.03
N GLY A 315 0.42 7.92 22.29
CA GLY A 315 0.20 6.55 22.76
C GLY A 315 1.48 5.73 22.88
N VAL A 316 2.64 6.37 23.06
CA VAL A 316 3.95 5.72 23.29
C VAL A 316 4.35 5.86 24.77
N ASP A 317 4.85 4.79 25.38
CA ASP A 317 5.40 4.84 26.73
C ASP A 317 6.74 5.63 26.72
N PRO A 318 6.87 6.72 27.50
CA PRO A 318 8.05 7.58 27.45
C PRO A 318 9.32 6.93 28.05
N THR A 319 9.18 5.82 28.78
CA THR A 319 10.30 5.09 29.40
C THR A 319 10.84 4.01 28.45
N THR A 320 9.93 3.30 27.78
CA THR A 320 10.28 2.15 26.94
C THR A 320 10.33 2.50 25.45
N GLY A 321 9.65 3.57 25.03
CA GLY A 321 9.50 3.93 23.63
C GLY A 321 8.57 3.00 22.85
N ASN A 322 7.84 2.09 23.49
CA ASN A 322 6.92 1.16 22.84
C ASN A 322 5.48 1.71 22.81
N PRO A 323 4.60 1.23 21.92
CA PRO A 323 3.16 1.49 22.03
C PRO A 323 2.65 1.15 23.43
N ILE A 324 1.74 1.96 23.95
CA ILE A 324 1.01 1.65 25.18
C ILE A 324 0.13 0.43 24.89
N SER A 325 0.49 -0.71 25.49
CA SER A 325 -0.34 -1.91 25.48
C SER A 325 -1.52 -1.76 26.43
N CYS A 326 -2.52 -2.63 26.28
CA CYS A 326 -3.57 -2.76 27.30
C CYS A 326 -2.97 -2.96 28.70
N PRO A 327 -3.33 -2.14 29.70
CA PRO A 327 -2.81 -2.31 31.04
C PRO A 327 -3.18 -3.68 31.62
N THR A 328 -2.30 -4.23 32.48
CA THR A 328 -2.56 -5.48 33.17
C THR A 328 -3.91 -5.44 33.91
N GLY A 329 -4.74 -6.47 33.67
CA GLY A 329 -6.11 -6.57 34.20
C GLY A 329 -7.19 -6.03 33.26
N ASN A 330 -6.82 -5.33 32.19
CA ASN A 330 -7.69 -5.04 31.07
C ASN A 330 -7.54 -6.10 29.96
N PHE A 331 -8.44 -6.06 28.99
CA PHE A 331 -8.44 -6.93 27.80
C PHE A 331 -8.67 -6.07 26.56
N GLU A 332 -8.03 -6.42 25.45
CA GLU A 332 -8.40 -5.90 24.13
C GLU A 332 -9.75 -6.51 23.72
N GLY A 333 -10.61 -5.72 23.08
CA GLY A 333 -11.92 -6.19 22.64
C GLY A 333 -13.09 -5.71 23.49
N VAL A 334 -14.28 -5.99 22.95
CA VAL A 334 -15.54 -5.94 23.70
C VAL A 334 -15.77 -7.33 24.31
N LYS A 335 -15.91 -7.40 25.64
CA LYS A 335 -16.29 -8.65 26.32
C LYS A 335 -17.74 -9.05 26.04
#